data_AF-A0A355GB84-F1
#
_entry.id   AF-A0A355GB84-F1
#
_cell.length_a   1.000
_cell.length_b   1.000
_cell.length_c   1.000
_cell.angle_alpha   90.00
_cell.angle_beta   90.00
_cell.angle_gamma   90.00
#
_symmetry.space_group_name_H-M   'P 1'
#
loop_
_entity.id
_entity.type
_entity.pdbx_description
1 polymer ?
#
loop_
_entity_poly.entity_id
_entity_poly.type
_entity_poly.pdbx_seq_one_letter_code
_entity_poly.pdbx_strand_id
1 'polypeptide(L)'
;MFSFKILRSTSATVCLLLLATLSVYLFADEKSIMESRSLAQTYQKQGNYRDAWQIYQKLAVQANNPDAGVVHDLQQGIACLQQLNRISEMDEFRESVLKVHANQPLVLWKLAESYIQGPHYGYIIDGEFIRGHQRGGNRFINTHEQDRLIALKLMNQAIEKLKNGDDAELASNIYFDTAEYYLSGREGQNAWKLQILTDLNETPDFASVGAEPGSFFRGGPSGGPEGAPVDDAGDPVYYRVPASFETAKNDGERWRWML
;
A
#
# COMPACT_ATOMS: atom_id res chain seq x y z
N MET A 1 9.45 27.19 65.10
CA MET A 1 10.07 27.53 63.81
C MET A 1 9.79 26.38 62.84
N PHE A 2 9.59 26.66 61.56
CA PHE A 2 9.08 25.79 60.46
C PHE A 2 7.57 25.84 60.20
N SER A 3 7.20 26.72 59.28
CA SER A 3 5.91 26.75 58.57
C SER A 3 6.18 26.36 57.12
N PHE A 4 5.71 25.19 56.69
CA PHE A 4 5.78 24.74 55.30
C PHE A 4 4.65 25.39 54.50
N LYS A 5 4.98 26.25 53.53
CA LYS A 5 4.01 26.79 52.57
C LYS A 5 3.74 25.76 51.48
N ILE A 6 2.50 25.29 51.43
CA ILE A 6 1.94 24.46 50.36
C ILE A 6 1.76 25.35 49.12
N LEU A 7 2.71 25.25 48.18
CA LEU A 7 2.57 25.75 46.82
C LEU A 7 2.62 24.52 45.90
N ARG A 8 1.47 23.90 45.58
CA ARG A 8 1.29 22.85 44.56
C ARG A 8 -0.17 22.36 44.61
N SER A 9 -1.08 22.97 43.86
CA SER A 9 -2.45 22.44 43.73
C SER A 9 -3.12 22.88 42.44
N THR A 10 -3.01 24.15 42.05
CA THR A 10 -3.75 24.71 40.90
C THR A 10 -3.31 24.17 39.54
N SER A 11 -2.01 23.93 39.31
CA SER A 11 -1.53 23.38 38.03
C SER A 11 -1.94 21.91 37.80
N ALA A 12 -2.07 21.12 38.88
CA ALA A 12 -2.48 19.72 38.77
C ALA A 12 -3.97 19.59 38.42
N THR A 13 -4.83 20.44 38.99
CA THR A 13 -6.28 20.44 38.73
C THR A 13 -6.61 20.92 37.31
N VAL A 14 -5.88 21.91 36.80
CA VAL A 14 -6.03 22.39 35.41
C VAL A 14 -5.59 21.31 34.41
N CYS A 15 -4.48 20.61 34.66
CA CYS A 15 -4.08 19.46 33.83
C CYS A 15 -5.10 18.32 33.86
N LEU A 16 -5.68 17.99 35.01
CA LEU A 16 -6.71 16.95 35.14
C LEU A 16 -8.01 17.30 34.41
N LEU A 17 -8.43 18.58 34.45
CA LEU A 17 -9.61 19.05 33.71
C LEU A 17 -9.37 19.06 32.19
N LEU A 18 -8.18 19.50 31.74
CA LEU A 18 -7.81 19.47 30.32
C LEU A 18 -7.73 18.03 29.76
N LEU A 19 -7.17 17.11 30.54
CA LEU A 19 -7.12 15.68 30.20
C LEU A 19 -8.51 15.04 30.14
N ALA A 20 -9.40 15.39 31.06
CA ALA A 20 -10.79 14.90 31.07
C ALA A 20 -11.62 15.47 29.91
N THR A 21 -11.41 16.72 29.51
CA THR A 21 -12.08 17.27 28.32
C THR A 21 -11.57 16.61 27.04
N LEU A 22 -10.24 16.42 26.92
CA LEU A 22 -9.64 15.80 25.73
C LEU A 22 -10.11 14.35 25.56
N SER A 23 -10.25 13.58 26.65
CA SER A 23 -10.76 12.22 26.57
C SER A 23 -12.23 12.17 26.12
N VAL A 24 -13.10 13.05 26.61
CA VAL A 24 -14.51 13.13 26.17
C VAL A 24 -14.63 13.43 24.67
N TYR A 25 -13.80 14.32 24.14
CA TYR A 25 -13.79 14.62 22.69
C TYR A 25 -13.33 13.41 21.85
N LEU A 26 -12.27 12.70 22.28
CA LEU A 26 -11.78 11.51 21.57
C LEU A 26 -12.84 10.40 21.54
N PHE A 27 -13.54 10.15 22.65
CA PHE A 27 -14.62 9.14 22.70
C PHE A 27 -15.83 9.51 21.84
N ALA A 28 -16.17 10.80 21.75
CA ALA A 28 -17.28 11.25 20.91
C ALA A 28 -16.95 11.08 19.41
N ASP A 29 -15.71 11.34 19.02
CA ASP A 29 -15.24 11.17 17.65
C ASP A 29 -15.21 9.70 17.23
N GLU A 30 -14.68 8.81 18.08
CA GLU A 30 -14.65 7.37 17.84
C GLU A 30 -16.06 6.77 17.69
N LYS A 31 -17.00 7.21 18.53
CA LYS A 31 -18.41 6.82 18.41
C LYS A 31 -19.01 7.27 17.07
N SER A 32 -18.73 8.50 16.64
CA SER A 32 -19.19 9.04 15.36
C SER A 32 -18.62 8.27 14.15
N ILE A 33 -17.35 7.85 14.23
CA ILE A 33 -16.69 7.01 13.21
C ILE A 33 -17.40 5.65 13.11
N MET A 34 -17.63 4.98 14.25
CA MET A 34 -18.29 3.67 14.25
C MET A 34 -19.72 3.72 13.71
N GLU A 35 -20.50 4.74 14.09
CA GLU A 35 -21.86 4.93 13.58
C GLU A 35 -21.87 5.18 12.07
N SER A 36 -20.97 6.04 11.58
CA SER A 36 -20.81 6.31 10.15
C SER A 36 -20.44 5.04 9.37
N ARG A 37 -19.50 4.24 9.89
CA ARG A 37 -19.10 2.97 9.27
C ARG A 37 -20.24 1.98 9.23
N SER A 38 -21.02 1.87 10.30
CA SER A 38 -22.20 0.99 10.37
C SER A 38 -23.26 1.39 9.33
N LEU A 39 -23.46 2.70 9.12
CA LEU A 39 -24.33 3.21 8.07
C LEU A 39 -23.82 2.86 6.67
N ALA A 40 -22.52 3.04 6.40
CA ALA A 40 -21.90 2.66 5.13
C ALA A 40 -22.07 1.17 4.83
N GLN A 41 -21.85 0.29 5.82
CA GLN A 41 -22.06 -1.14 5.71
C GLN A 41 -23.53 -1.48 5.40
N THR A 42 -24.47 -0.76 6.00
CA THR A 42 -25.90 -0.92 5.72
C THR A 42 -26.23 -0.56 4.27
N TYR A 43 -25.73 0.58 3.78
CA TYR A 43 -25.89 0.96 2.38
C TYR A 43 -25.28 -0.08 1.43
N GLN A 44 -24.09 -0.57 1.74
CA GLN A 44 -23.42 -1.58 0.92
C GLN A 44 -24.23 -2.89 0.86
N LYS A 45 -24.75 -3.37 1.99
CA LYS A 45 -25.62 -4.56 2.05
C LYS A 45 -26.93 -4.39 1.26
N GLN A 46 -27.42 -3.17 1.13
CA GLN A 46 -28.60 -2.83 0.34
C GLN A 46 -28.28 -2.62 -1.16
N GLY A 47 -27.02 -2.72 -1.57
CA GLY A 47 -26.59 -2.43 -2.94
C GLY A 47 -26.46 -0.92 -3.25
N ASN A 48 -26.61 -0.06 -2.24
CA ASN A 48 -26.45 1.39 -2.35
C ASN A 48 -24.95 1.77 -2.31
N TYR A 49 -24.18 1.26 -3.26
CA TYR A 49 -22.72 1.38 -3.28
C TYR A 49 -22.22 2.83 -3.39
N ARG A 50 -23.00 3.72 -4.03
CA ARG A 50 -22.65 5.15 -4.13
C ARG A 50 -22.67 5.82 -2.76
N ASP A 51 -23.68 5.56 -1.96
CA ASP A 51 -23.84 6.17 -0.63
C ASP A 51 -22.83 5.58 0.36
N ALA A 52 -22.60 4.27 0.29
CA ALA A 52 -21.52 3.61 1.04
C ALA A 52 -20.14 4.20 0.70
N TRP A 53 -19.83 4.38 -0.59
CA TRP A 53 -18.58 4.99 -1.06
C TRP A 53 -18.38 6.42 -0.53
N GLN A 54 -19.44 7.23 -0.50
CA GLN A 54 -19.36 8.60 0.03
C GLN A 54 -18.95 8.65 1.50
N ILE A 55 -19.27 7.62 2.26
CA ILE A 55 -18.91 7.52 3.67
C ILE A 55 -17.50 6.91 3.81
N TYR A 56 -17.25 5.73 3.21
CA TYR A 56 -15.96 5.05 3.34
C TYR A 56 -14.78 5.92 2.88
N GLN A 57 -14.91 6.66 1.78
CA GLN A 57 -13.83 7.53 1.31
C GLN A 57 -13.44 8.61 2.33
N LYS A 58 -14.43 9.10 3.11
CA LYS A 58 -14.20 10.13 4.13
C LYS A 58 -13.58 9.53 5.38
N LEU A 59 -14.08 8.37 5.81
CA LEU A 59 -13.55 7.68 6.98
C LEU A 59 -12.10 7.24 6.77
N ALA A 60 -11.75 6.76 5.57
CA ALA A 60 -10.40 6.29 5.26
C ALA A 60 -9.32 7.39 5.25
N VAL A 61 -9.71 8.67 5.27
CA VAL A 61 -8.77 9.82 5.32
C VAL A 61 -8.88 10.63 6.63
N GLN A 62 -9.55 10.07 7.64
CA GLN A 62 -9.64 10.69 8.96
C GLN A 62 -8.44 10.30 9.82
N ALA A 63 -7.63 11.29 10.20
CA ALA A 63 -6.39 11.07 10.95
C ALA A 63 -6.57 10.40 12.33
N ASN A 64 -7.75 10.51 12.93
CA ASN A 64 -8.12 9.90 14.21
C ASN A 64 -8.78 8.51 14.05
N ASN A 65 -9.00 8.04 12.83
CA ASN A 65 -9.55 6.70 12.58
C ASN A 65 -8.45 5.65 12.89
N PRO A 66 -8.72 4.66 13.75
CA PRO A 66 -7.76 3.61 14.05
C PRO A 66 -7.32 2.86 12.78
N ASP A 67 -6.07 2.42 12.71
CA ASP A 67 -5.46 1.79 11.53
C ASP A 67 -6.33 0.66 10.95
N ALA A 68 -6.88 -0.22 11.81
CA ALA A 68 -7.78 -1.29 11.38
C ALA A 68 -9.10 -0.77 10.77
N GLY A 69 -9.60 0.37 11.27
CA GLY A 69 -10.74 1.08 10.70
C GLY A 69 -10.40 1.66 9.33
N VAL A 70 -9.25 2.32 9.19
CA VAL A 70 -8.76 2.86 7.92
C VAL A 70 -8.62 1.76 6.87
N VAL A 71 -8.01 0.62 7.24
CA VAL A 71 -7.89 -0.56 6.36
C VAL A 71 -9.25 -1.06 5.91
N HIS A 72 -10.20 -1.19 6.84
CA HIS A 72 -11.56 -1.60 6.50
C HIS A 72 -12.20 -0.64 5.50
N ASP A 73 -12.13 0.66 5.77
CA ASP A 73 -12.76 1.69 4.95
C ASP A 73 -12.10 1.80 3.56
N LEU A 74 -10.77 1.62 3.47
CA LEU A 74 -10.04 1.50 2.21
C LEU A 74 -10.54 0.31 1.37
N GLN A 75 -10.58 -0.89 1.97
CA GLN A 75 -10.99 -2.12 1.28
C GLN A 75 -12.45 -2.05 0.83
N GLN A 76 -13.36 -1.60 1.70
CA GLN A 76 -14.77 -1.45 1.35
C GLN A 76 -15.00 -0.33 0.34
N GLY A 77 -14.25 0.77 0.43
CA GLY A 77 -14.29 1.86 -0.55
C GLY A 77 -13.90 1.39 -1.94
N ILE A 78 -12.80 0.63 -2.06
CA ILE A 78 -12.38 0.00 -3.33
C ILE A 78 -13.45 -0.96 -3.86
N ALA A 79 -14.03 -1.79 -2.99
CA ALA A 79 -15.10 -2.71 -3.39
C ALA A 79 -16.33 -1.93 -3.94
N CYS A 80 -16.70 -0.81 -3.32
CA CYS A 80 -17.76 0.05 -3.84
C CYS A 80 -17.40 0.65 -5.21
N LEU A 81 -16.17 1.12 -5.41
CA LEU A 81 -15.72 1.65 -6.71
C LEU A 81 -15.79 0.59 -7.82
N GLN A 82 -15.43 -0.66 -7.52
CA GLN A 82 -15.55 -1.78 -8.45
C GLN A 82 -17.02 -2.03 -8.84
N GLN A 83 -17.93 -2.08 -7.86
CA GLN A 83 -19.36 -2.27 -8.11
C GLN A 83 -19.98 -1.13 -8.93
N LEU A 84 -19.47 0.09 -8.76
CA LEU A 84 -19.92 1.27 -9.50
C LEU A 84 -19.26 1.40 -10.88
N ASN A 85 -18.35 0.49 -11.25
CA ASN A 85 -17.49 0.60 -12.44
C ASN A 85 -16.72 1.94 -12.50
N ARG A 86 -16.22 2.40 -11.35
CA ARG A 86 -15.45 3.64 -11.15
C ARG A 86 -13.99 3.35 -10.80
N ILE A 87 -13.41 2.35 -11.47
CA ILE A 87 -12.04 1.86 -11.24
C ILE A 87 -11.00 2.99 -11.42
N SER A 88 -11.27 3.95 -12.30
CA SER A 88 -10.41 5.11 -12.53
C SER A 88 -10.16 5.97 -11.29
N GLU A 89 -11.04 5.90 -10.29
CA GLU A 89 -10.92 6.68 -9.04
C GLU A 89 -10.12 5.95 -7.95
N MET A 90 -9.72 4.69 -8.18
CA MET A 90 -9.04 3.89 -7.17
C MET A 90 -7.66 4.45 -6.80
N ASP A 91 -6.91 4.97 -7.77
CA ASP A 91 -5.54 5.45 -7.53
C ASP A 91 -5.55 6.76 -6.73
N GLU A 92 -6.39 7.72 -7.12
CA GLU A 92 -6.58 8.96 -6.34
C GLU A 92 -7.06 8.64 -4.91
N PHE A 93 -7.96 7.66 -4.75
CA PHE A 93 -8.39 7.24 -3.42
C PHE A 93 -7.24 6.68 -2.59
N ARG A 94 -6.45 5.74 -3.13
CA ARG A 94 -5.26 5.18 -2.44
C ARG A 94 -4.26 6.27 -2.05
N GLU A 95 -4.00 7.21 -2.95
CA GLU A 95 -3.11 8.35 -2.69
C GLU A 95 -3.63 9.24 -1.56
N SER A 96 -4.94 9.47 -1.51
CA SER A 96 -5.56 10.25 -0.43
C SER A 96 -5.41 9.60 0.95
N VAL A 97 -5.55 8.28 1.03
CA VAL A 97 -5.33 7.50 2.26
C VAL A 97 -3.86 7.51 2.64
N LEU A 98 -2.96 7.25 1.69
CA LEU A 98 -1.51 7.28 1.90
C LEU A 98 -1.06 8.63 2.47
N LYS A 99 -1.56 9.74 1.93
CA LYS A 99 -1.20 11.09 2.37
C LYS A 99 -1.46 11.34 3.86
N VAL A 100 -2.50 10.73 4.42
CA VAL A 100 -2.86 10.87 5.84
C VAL A 100 -2.17 9.83 6.71
N HIS A 101 -2.05 8.59 6.22
CA HIS A 101 -1.69 7.42 7.01
C HIS A 101 -0.31 6.82 6.66
N ALA A 102 0.59 7.57 5.99
CA ALA A 102 1.94 7.12 5.60
C ALA A 102 2.87 6.70 6.76
N ASN A 103 2.46 6.88 8.02
CA ASN A 103 3.22 6.45 9.19
C ASN A 103 2.66 5.16 9.84
N GLN A 104 1.56 4.61 9.31
CA GLN A 104 0.87 3.45 9.87
C GLN A 104 1.24 2.18 9.08
N PRO A 105 2.06 1.26 9.63
CA PRO A 105 2.56 0.10 8.87
C PRO A 105 1.45 -0.81 8.36
N LEU A 106 0.38 -1.01 9.15
CA LEU A 106 -0.78 -1.80 8.74
C LEU A 106 -1.49 -1.16 7.54
N VAL A 107 -1.65 0.16 7.51
CA VAL A 107 -2.27 0.87 6.39
C VAL A 107 -1.38 0.82 5.14
N LEU A 108 -0.08 1.03 5.28
CA LEU A 108 0.88 0.92 4.18
C LEU A 108 0.84 -0.47 3.53
N TRP A 109 0.83 -1.53 4.34
CA TRP A 109 0.70 -2.90 3.87
C TRP A 109 -0.58 -3.10 3.06
N LYS A 110 -1.72 -2.66 3.58
CA LYS A 110 -3.01 -2.87 2.91
C LYS A 110 -3.23 -1.96 1.71
N LEU A 111 -2.57 -0.81 1.66
CA LEU A 111 -2.44 -0.04 0.41
C LEU A 111 -1.64 -0.83 -0.63
N ALA A 112 -0.48 -1.40 -0.27
CA ALA A 112 0.35 -2.19 -1.17
C ALA A 112 -0.41 -3.41 -1.72
N GLU A 113 -1.07 -4.17 -0.83
CA GLU A 113 -1.93 -5.30 -1.18
C GLU A 113 -3.00 -4.89 -2.19
N SER A 114 -3.61 -3.72 -2.01
CA SER A 114 -4.64 -3.24 -2.92
C SER A 114 -4.11 -3.02 -4.35
N TYR A 115 -2.84 -2.61 -4.53
CA TYR A 115 -2.24 -2.49 -5.86
C TYR A 115 -2.02 -3.87 -6.48
N ILE A 116 -1.52 -4.84 -5.69
CA ILE A 116 -1.23 -6.22 -6.14
C ILE A 116 -2.49 -7.01 -6.50
N GLN A 117 -3.58 -6.83 -5.76
CA GLN A 117 -4.84 -7.54 -6.03
C GLN A 117 -5.76 -6.76 -6.98
N GLY A 118 -5.40 -5.53 -7.33
CA GLY A 118 -6.20 -4.61 -8.11
C GLY A 118 -6.10 -4.83 -9.63
N PRO A 119 -6.87 -4.07 -10.42
CA PRO A 119 -6.78 -4.12 -11.88
C PRO A 119 -5.43 -3.58 -12.38
N HIS A 120 -4.62 -4.43 -13.02
CA HIS A 120 -3.31 -4.08 -13.58
C HIS A 120 -3.36 -3.58 -15.03
N TYR A 121 -4.32 -2.73 -15.34
CA TYR A 121 -4.46 -2.20 -16.68
C TYR A 121 -5.17 -0.86 -16.70
N GLY A 122 -4.99 -0.14 -17.80
CA GLY A 122 -5.75 1.07 -18.09
C GLY A 122 -5.36 1.66 -19.43
N TYR A 123 -5.62 2.96 -19.58
CA TYR A 123 -5.35 3.69 -20.80
C TYR A 123 -4.56 4.95 -20.53
N ILE A 124 -3.77 5.37 -21.51
CA ILE A 124 -3.14 6.68 -21.50
C ILE A 124 -4.01 7.63 -22.31
N ILE A 125 -4.48 8.70 -21.66
CA ILE A 125 -5.34 9.73 -22.23
C ILE A 125 -4.69 11.09 -21.92
N ASP A 126 -4.40 11.87 -22.96
CA ASP A 126 -3.73 13.18 -22.84
C ASP A 126 -2.44 13.17 -21.99
N GLY A 127 -1.70 12.05 -22.04
CA GLY A 127 -0.45 11.86 -21.31
C GLY A 127 -0.62 11.32 -19.88
N GLU A 128 -1.85 11.23 -19.38
CA GLU A 128 -2.17 10.73 -18.05
C GLU A 128 -2.64 9.27 -18.08
N PHE A 129 -2.25 8.51 -17.06
CA PHE A 129 -2.73 7.16 -16.87
C PHE A 129 -4.09 7.18 -16.18
N ILE A 130 -5.04 6.44 -16.76
CA ILE A 130 -6.33 6.19 -16.16
C ILE A 130 -6.54 4.69 -16.05
N ARG A 131 -6.65 4.19 -14.81
CA ARG A 131 -6.87 2.77 -14.52
C ARG A 131 -8.26 2.31 -14.97
N GLY A 132 -8.33 1.06 -15.41
CA GLY A 132 -9.57 0.39 -15.77
C GLY A 132 -10.00 0.64 -17.22
N HIS A 133 -11.23 0.23 -17.53
CA HIS A 133 -11.75 0.29 -18.89
C HIS A 133 -12.16 1.72 -19.27
N GLN A 134 -11.79 2.19 -20.46
CA GLN A 134 -12.17 3.51 -20.97
C GLN A 134 -12.73 3.40 -22.38
N ARG A 135 -13.82 4.16 -22.64
CA ARG A 135 -14.36 4.27 -24.00
C ARG A 135 -13.50 5.24 -24.81
N GLY A 136 -12.98 4.78 -25.94
CA GLY A 136 -12.16 5.62 -26.83
C GLY A 136 -10.72 5.83 -26.36
N GLY A 137 -10.21 4.99 -25.45
CA GLY A 137 -8.81 5.07 -25.02
C GLY A 137 -7.84 4.68 -26.14
N ASN A 138 -6.89 5.56 -26.46
CA ASN A 138 -5.98 5.40 -27.61
C ASN A 138 -4.84 4.41 -27.36
N ARG A 139 -4.40 4.27 -26.10
CA ARG A 139 -3.29 3.36 -25.75
C ARG A 139 -3.59 2.55 -24.50
N PHE A 140 -4.02 1.31 -24.69
CA PHE A 140 -4.14 0.32 -23.62
C PHE A 140 -2.76 -0.05 -23.08
N ILE A 141 -2.64 -0.17 -21.76
CA ILE A 141 -1.41 -0.54 -21.09
C ILE A 141 -1.68 -1.53 -19.95
N ASN A 142 -0.78 -2.50 -19.80
CA ASN A 142 -0.72 -3.34 -18.60
C ASN A 142 0.26 -2.71 -17.60
N THR A 143 -0.15 -2.58 -16.35
CA THR A 143 0.57 -1.85 -15.31
C THR A 143 1.14 -2.74 -14.21
N HIS A 144 1.20 -4.06 -14.43
CA HIS A 144 1.61 -5.02 -13.39
C HIS A 144 2.96 -4.69 -12.76
N GLU A 145 3.98 -4.35 -13.55
CA GLU A 145 5.31 -3.99 -13.00
C GLU A 145 5.28 -2.64 -12.27
N GLN A 146 4.48 -1.66 -12.73
CA GLN A 146 4.32 -0.36 -12.05
C GLN A 146 3.62 -0.54 -10.71
N ASP A 147 2.55 -1.32 -10.68
CA ASP A 147 1.79 -1.62 -9.46
C ASP A 147 2.63 -2.42 -8.47
N ARG A 148 3.45 -3.38 -8.94
CA ARG A 148 4.44 -4.08 -8.11
C ARG A 148 5.48 -3.12 -7.53
N LEU A 149 6.03 -2.19 -8.33
CA LEU A 149 6.97 -1.19 -7.83
C LEU A 149 6.33 -0.34 -6.73
N ILE A 150 5.11 0.16 -6.94
CA ILE A 150 4.37 0.93 -5.92
C ILE A 150 4.20 0.11 -4.65
N ALA A 151 3.75 -1.14 -4.77
CA ALA A 151 3.57 -2.03 -3.62
C ALA A 151 4.88 -2.26 -2.85
N LEU A 152 5.98 -2.58 -3.54
CA LEU A 152 7.29 -2.75 -2.90
C LEU A 152 7.78 -1.49 -2.19
N LYS A 153 7.52 -0.30 -2.76
CA LYS A 153 7.85 0.97 -2.10
C LYS A 153 7.06 1.16 -0.80
N LEU A 154 5.76 0.86 -0.83
CA LEU A 154 4.89 0.93 0.35
C LEU A 154 5.30 -0.09 1.42
N MET A 155 5.62 -1.32 1.02
CA MET A 155 6.09 -2.36 1.94
C MET A 155 7.44 -1.99 2.57
N ASN A 156 8.38 -1.44 1.79
CA ASN A 156 9.65 -0.96 2.33
C ASN A 156 9.43 0.17 3.35
N GLN A 157 8.50 1.10 3.07
CA GLN A 157 8.12 2.11 4.07
C GLN A 157 7.51 1.46 5.32
N ALA A 158 6.66 0.45 5.18
CA ALA A 158 6.04 -0.24 6.32
C ALA A 158 7.10 -0.93 7.20
N ILE A 159 8.08 -1.60 6.57
CA ILE A 159 9.23 -2.23 7.26
C ILE A 159 10.02 -1.18 8.04
N GLU A 160 10.30 0.00 7.47
CA GLU A 160 10.98 1.07 8.19
C GLU A 160 10.19 1.54 9.42
N LYS A 161 8.85 1.60 9.35
CA LYS A 161 8.01 1.98 10.50
C LYS A 161 7.98 0.92 11.59
N LEU A 162 8.24 -0.35 11.26
CA LEU A 162 8.28 -1.46 12.21
C LEU A 162 9.61 -1.58 12.97
N LYS A 163 10.71 -0.97 12.50
CA LYS A 163 12.05 -1.12 13.12
C LYS A 163 12.11 -0.78 14.62
N ASN A 164 11.16 0.01 15.12
CA ASN A 164 11.06 0.42 16.52
C ASN A 164 9.79 -0.09 17.21
N GLY A 165 9.03 -0.99 16.59
CA GLY A 165 7.77 -1.52 17.11
C GLY A 165 7.91 -2.94 17.67
N ASP A 166 6.96 -3.31 18.54
CA ASP A 166 6.91 -4.63 19.19
C ASP A 166 5.89 -5.59 18.54
N ASP A 167 5.25 -5.19 17.43
CA ASP A 167 4.25 -6.01 16.74
C ASP A 167 4.90 -7.03 15.80
N ALA A 168 5.39 -8.11 16.38
CA ALA A 168 6.08 -9.18 15.67
C ALA A 168 5.17 -9.91 14.67
N GLU A 169 3.86 -9.98 14.92
CA GLU A 169 2.89 -10.62 14.02
C GLU A 169 2.70 -9.77 12.75
N LEU A 170 2.45 -8.47 12.93
CA LEU A 170 2.36 -7.54 11.80
C LEU A 170 3.67 -7.50 11.01
N ALA A 171 4.82 -7.51 11.69
CA ALA A 171 6.11 -7.58 11.02
C ALA A 171 6.25 -8.86 10.19
N SER A 172 5.98 -10.04 10.78
CA SER A 172 6.05 -11.31 10.07
C SER A 172 5.20 -11.32 8.80
N ASN A 173 3.97 -10.82 8.88
CA ASN A 173 3.07 -10.74 7.72
C ASN A 173 3.59 -9.78 6.65
N ILE A 174 4.10 -8.62 7.04
CA ILE A 174 4.67 -7.63 6.10
C ILE A 174 5.91 -8.19 5.41
N TYR A 175 6.83 -8.84 6.12
CA TYR A 175 8.01 -9.46 5.51
C TYR A 175 7.61 -10.56 4.52
N PHE A 176 6.70 -11.46 4.92
CA PHE A 176 6.21 -12.53 4.07
C PHE A 176 5.55 -12.01 2.79
N ASP A 177 4.60 -11.06 2.90
CA ASP A 177 3.94 -10.48 1.74
C ASP A 177 4.90 -9.67 0.87
N THR A 178 5.92 -9.05 1.45
CA THR A 178 6.98 -8.39 0.66
C THR A 178 7.75 -9.41 -0.17
N ALA A 179 8.04 -10.59 0.38
CA ALA A 179 8.68 -11.68 -0.35
C ALA A 179 7.80 -12.16 -1.53
N GLU A 180 6.49 -12.31 -1.31
CA GLU A 180 5.53 -12.64 -2.37
C GLU A 180 5.47 -11.55 -3.44
N TYR A 181 5.52 -10.27 -3.07
CA TYR A 181 5.54 -9.17 -4.05
C TYR A 181 6.85 -9.15 -4.83
N TYR A 182 7.97 -9.54 -4.23
CA TYR A 182 9.21 -9.75 -4.97
C TYR A 182 9.08 -10.86 -6.01
N LEU A 183 8.35 -11.95 -5.74
CA LEU A 183 8.11 -13.05 -6.67
C LEU A 183 7.04 -12.77 -7.72
N SER A 184 6.15 -11.80 -7.47
CA SER A 184 5.05 -11.49 -8.39
C SER A 184 5.54 -11.25 -9.82
N GLY A 185 5.07 -12.08 -10.76
CA GLY A 185 5.45 -12.04 -12.18
C GLY A 185 6.87 -12.53 -12.49
N ARG A 186 7.53 -13.24 -11.56
CA ARG A 186 8.90 -13.77 -11.65
C ARG A 186 8.98 -15.29 -11.52
N GLU A 187 7.92 -15.99 -11.94
CA GLU A 187 7.85 -17.45 -11.91
C GLU A 187 8.08 -18.05 -13.30
N GLY A 188 8.44 -19.34 -13.35
CA GLY A 188 8.64 -20.06 -14.60
C GLY A 188 9.64 -19.37 -15.53
N GLN A 189 9.23 -19.10 -16.77
CA GLN A 189 10.05 -18.40 -17.77
C GLN A 189 10.39 -16.95 -17.40
N ASN A 190 9.82 -16.39 -16.33
CA ASN A 190 10.15 -15.06 -15.83
C ASN A 190 11.10 -15.05 -14.63
N ALA A 191 11.59 -16.22 -14.18
CA ALA A 191 12.49 -16.33 -13.02
C ALA A 191 13.79 -15.52 -13.19
N TRP A 192 14.24 -15.30 -14.42
CA TRP A 192 15.40 -14.46 -14.72
C TRP A 192 15.24 -13.02 -14.22
N LYS A 193 14.01 -12.50 -14.09
CA LYS A 193 13.73 -11.14 -13.62
C LYS A 193 14.14 -10.92 -12.15
N LEU A 194 14.34 -11.97 -11.36
CA LEU A 194 14.90 -11.86 -10.00
C LEU A 194 16.35 -11.36 -10.00
N GLN A 195 17.04 -11.38 -11.14
CA GLN A 195 18.38 -10.79 -11.29
C GLN A 195 18.35 -9.26 -11.38
N ILE A 196 17.18 -8.65 -11.63
CA ILE A 196 17.02 -7.20 -11.64
C ILE A 196 17.10 -6.69 -10.20
N LEU A 197 17.79 -5.57 -9.99
CA LEU A 197 17.71 -4.82 -8.73
C LEU A 197 16.69 -3.70 -8.91
N THR A 198 15.46 -3.89 -8.45
CA THR A 198 14.40 -2.87 -8.58
C THR A 198 14.79 -1.61 -7.82
N ASP A 199 14.79 -0.44 -8.46
CA ASP A 199 15.03 0.83 -7.76
C ASP A 199 13.77 1.28 -7.03
N LEU A 200 13.77 1.16 -5.70
CA LEU A 200 12.63 1.56 -4.86
C LEU A 200 12.49 3.09 -4.74
N ASN A 201 13.42 3.88 -5.27
CA ASN A 201 13.27 5.34 -5.33
C ASN A 201 12.62 5.81 -6.64
N GLU A 202 12.55 4.95 -7.66
CA GLU A 202 12.03 5.30 -8.96
C GLU A 202 10.54 5.68 -8.90
N THR A 203 10.15 6.71 -9.66
CA THR A 203 8.75 7.06 -9.85
C THR A 203 8.14 6.12 -10.89
N PRO A 204 7.03 5.42 -10.60
CA PRO A 204 6.38 4.56 -11.57
C PRO A 204 6.03 5.33 -12.84
N ASP A 205 6.71 5.00 -13.93
CA ASP A 205 6.39 5.55 -15.23
C ASP A 205 5.25 4.72 -15.83
N PHE A 206 4.13 5.37 -16.14
CA PHE A 206 3.01 4.79 -16.92
C PHE A 206 3.01 5.27 -18.38
N ALA A 207 3.68 6.38 -18.69
CA ALA A 207 3.64 7.00 -20.02
C ALA A 207 4.57 6.31 -21.03
N SER A 208 5.67 5.70 -20.61
CA SER A 208 6.45 4.84 -21.51
C SER A 208 5.77 3.47 -21.84
N VAL A 209 4.60 3.11 -21.25
CA VAL A 209 3.64 2.00 -21.52
C VAL A 209 3.75 1.30 -22.88
N GLY A 210 4.72 0.42 -23.15
CA GLY A 210 4.83 -0.30 -24.43
C GLY A 210 5.09 0.66 -25.59
N ALA A 211 5.63 1.86 -25.29
CA ALA A 211 5.87 2.92 -26.26
C ALA A 211 7.10 2.65 -27.13
N GLU A 212 8.09 1.94 -26.60
CA GLU A 212 9.35 1.63 -27.29
C GLU A 212 9.44 0.12 -27.56
N PRO A 213 9.69 -0.31 -28.82
CA PRO A 213 10.01 -1.70 -29.13
C PRO A 213 11.25 -2.14 -28.33
N GLY A 214 11.10 -3.15 -27.48
CA GLY A 214 12.20 -3.66 -26.65
C GLY A 214 12.40 -2.95 -25.30
N SER A 215 11.48 -2.06 -24.88
CA SER A 215 11.50 -1.55 -23.50
C SER A 215 11.16 -2.67 -22.52
N PHE A 216 12.20 -3.13 -21.80
CA PHE A 216 12.18 -4.25 -20.86
C PHE A 216 11.17 -4.11 -19.70
N PHE A 217 10.53 -2.95 -19.56
CA PHE A 217 9.54 -2.71 -18.52
C PHE A 217 8.09 -2.99 -18.94
N ARG A 218 7.82 -3.38 -20.20
CA ARG A 218 6.50 -3.14 -20.79
C ARG A 218 6.01 -4.12 -21.87
N GLY A 219 5.21 -5.11 -21.45
CA GLY A 219 4.08 -5.61 -22.25
C GLY A 219 4.36 -6.29 -23.60
N GLY A 220 5.50 -6.98 -23.75
CA GLY A 220 5.82 -7.83 -24.92
C GLY A 220 5.68 -9.33 -24.61
N PRO A 221 5.60 -10.20 -25.64
CA PRO A 221 5.04 -11.54 -25.56
C PRO A 221 5.70 -12.47 -24.53
N SER A 222 4.85 -13.34 -23.99
CA SER A 222 5.09 -14.40 -23.02
C SER A 222 6.34 -15.23 -23.32
N GLY A 223 7.32 -15.14 -22.43
CA GLY A 223 8.45 -16.05 -22.35
C GLY A 223 9.77 -15.30 -22.27
N GLY A 224 10.33 -15.22 -21.06
CA GLY A 224 11.76 -15.00 -20.93
C GLY A 224 12.57 -16.14 -21.58
N PRO A 225 13.90 -16.02 -21.60
CA PRO A 225 14.77 -17.08 -22.10
C PRO A 225 14.35 -18.45 -21.52
N GLU A 226 14.41 -19.48 -22.36
CA GLU A 226 14.03 -20.82 -21.97
C GLU A 226 15.04 -21.36 -20.93
N GLY A 227 14.53 -21.84 -19.79
CA GLY A 227 15.34 -22.41 -18.73
C GLY A 227 15.58 -21.49 -17.53
N ALA A 228 16.30 -22.01 -16.54
CA ALA A 228 16.67 -21.24 -15.36
C ALA A 228 17.76 -20.21 -15.72
N PRO A 229 17.82 -19.04 -15.07
CA PRO A 229 18.89 -18.09 -15.30
C PRO A 229 20.26 -18.73 -15.00
N VAL A 230 21.21 -18.50 -15.90
CA VAL A 230 22.61 -18.89 -15.77
C VAL A 230 23.51 -17.67 -15.83
N ASP A 231 24.70 -17.77 -15.25
CA ASP A 231 25.73 -16.74 -15.39
C ASP A 231 26.48 -16.82 -16.72
N ASP A 232 27.49 -15.97 -16.92
CA ASP A 232 28.31 -15.93 -18.13
C ASP A 232 29.05 -17.25 -18.42
N ALA A 233 29.24 -18.10 -17.41
CA ALA A 233 29.86 -19.42 -17.55
C ALA A 233 28.84 -20.54 -17.86
N GLY A 234 27.54 -20.23 -17.81
CA GLY A 234 26.46 -21.20 -17.98
C GLY A 234 26.08 -21.93 -16.70
N ASP A 235 26.60 -21.50 -15.55
CA ASP A 235 26.26 -22.09 -14.24
C ASP A 235 24.94 -21.51 -13.72
N PRO A 236 24.08 -22.30 -13.03
CA PRO A 236 22.83 -21.80 -12.48
C PRO A 236 23.04 -20.62 -11.51
N VAL A 237 22.20 -19.59 -11.65
CA VAL A 237 22.22 -18.44 -10.74
C VAL A 237 21.58 -18.82 -9.40
N TYR A 238 22.32 -18.65 -8.32
CA TYR A 238 21.85 -18.83 -6.95
C TYR A 238 21.77 -17.50 -6.22
N TYR A 239 20.63 -17.25 -5.56
CA TYR A 239 20.44 -16.07 -4.71
C TYR A 239 20.84 -16.40 -3.27
N ARG A 240 21.82 -15.67 -2.74
CA ARG A 240 22.26 -15.81 -1.34
C ARG A 240 21.43 -14.92 -0.43
N VAL A 241 21.39 -15.25 0.86
CA VAL A 241 20.87 -14.33 1.87
C VAL A 241 21.93 -13.24 2.08
N PRO A 242 21.65 -11.97 1.75
CA PRO A 242 22.60 -10.88 1.93
C PRO A 242 22.76 -10.53 3.42
N ALA A 243 23.79 -9.75 3.77
CA ALA A 243 24.02 -9.32 5.16
C ALA A 243 22.97 -8.31 5.65
N SER A 244 22.43 -7.52 4.72
CA SER A 244 21.28 -6.64 4.92
C SER A 244 20.52 -6.45 3.61
N PHE A 245 19.31 -5.92 3.72
CA PHE A 245 18.48 -5.60 2.55
C PHE A 245 19.18 -4.68 1.53
N GLU A 246 19.93 -3.70 2.03
CA GLU A 246 20.65 -2.70 1.23
C GLU A 246 21.86 -3.29 0.50
N THR A 247 22.45 -4.37 1.03
CA THR A 247 23.60 -5.05 0.39
C THR A 247 23.20 -6.05 -0.69
N ALA A 248 21.89 -6.29 -0.86
CA ALA A 248 21.37 -7.18 -1.90
C ALA A 248 21.74 -6.65 -3.29
N LYS A 249 22.25 -7.53 -4.14
CA LYS A 249 22.69 -7.21 -5.50
C LYS A 249 21.58 -7.33 -6.53
N ASN A 250 20.48 -7.99 -6.18
CA ASN A 250 19.32 -8.19 -7.02
C ASN A 250 18.07 -8.49 -6.18
N ASP A 251 16.91 -8.48 -6.83
CA ASP A 251 15.60 -8.78 -6.23
C ASP A 251 15.52 -10.19 -5.67
N GLY A 252 16.27 -11.16 -6.23
CA GLY A 252 16.36 -12.52 -5.71
C GLY A 252 17.00 -12.56 -4.32
N GLU A 253 18.09 -11.83 -4.09
CA GLU A 253 18.70 -11.69 -2.76
C GLU A 253 17.79 -10.92 -1.80
N ARG A 254 17.07 -9.89 -2.27
CA ARG A 254 16.06 -9.19 -1.46
C ARG A 254 14.91 -10.10 -1.06
N TRP A 255 14.40 -10.89 -1.99
CA TRP A 255 13.40 -11.92 -1.73
C TRP A 255 13.89 -12.90 -0.66
N ARG A 256 15.12 -13.41 -0.81
CA ARG A 256 15.74 -14.32 0.17
C ARG A 256 15.95 -13.69 1.55
N TRP A 257 16.13 -12.37 1.63
CA TRP A 257 16.25 -11.66 2.89
C TRP A 257 14.92 -11.45 3.61
N MET A 258 13.80 -11.45 2.87
CA MET A 258 12.46 -11.25 3.42
C MET A 258 11.87 -12.53 4.05
N LEU A 259 12.49 -13.70 3.83
CA LEU A 259 12.09 -15.02 4.33
C LEU A 259 12.88 -15.42 5.60
#